data_AF-A0A212KG66-F1
#
_entry.id   AF-A0A212KG66-F1
#
_cell.length_a   1.000
_cell.length_b   1.000
_cell.length_c   1.000
_cell.angle_alpha   90.00
_cell.angle_beta   90.00
_cell.angle_gamma   90.00
#
_symmetry.space_group_name_H-M   'P 1'
#
loop_
_entity.id
_entity.type
_entity.pdbx_description
1 polymer ?
#
loop_
_entity_poly.entity_id
_entity_poly.type
_entity_poly.pdbx_seq_one_letter_code
_entity_poly.pdbx_strand_id
1 'polypeptide(L)'
;MKISKEQYERIADSFPRQRGNVTQDNLKIINAILYVAENGCKWRSLPKEFGNWHSIYTRMSRWSKNGVLDRIFERLQRERLISIKIEAFSLDSTIVKVHPDGTGALKKLVHNPSENPGADGQPKFIWLPRQPNAR
;
A
#
# COMPACT_ATOMS: atom_id res chain seq x y z
N MET A 1 -5.76 8.51 15.27
CA MET A 1 -6.62 7.36 15.00
C MET A 1 -5.82 6.07 15.12
N LYS A 2 -6.20 5.23 16.08
CA LYS A 2 -5.67 3.88 16.30
C LYS A 2 -6.85 2.97 16.61
N ILE A 3 -6.89 1.77 16.02
CA ILE A 3 -7.87 0.74 16.36
C ILE A 3 -7.32 -0.15 17.48
N SER A 4 -8.20 -0.55 18.39
CA SER A 4 -7.87 -1.49 19.45
C SER A 4 -7.74 -2.92 18.92
N LYS A 5 -7.19 -3.83 19.73
CA LYS A 5 -7.12 -5.25 19.40
C LYS A 5 -8.51 -5.86 19.19
N GLU A 6 -9.47 -5.51 20.05
CA GLU A 6 -10.86 -5.98 19.95
C GLU A 6 -11.53 -5.52 18.65
N GLN A 7 -11.29 -4.25 18.26
CA GLN A 7 -11.79 -3.72 17.00
C GLN A 7 -11.13 -4.42 15.79
N TYR A 8 -9.84 -4.73 15.90
CA TYR A 8 -9.12 -5.48 14.88
C TYR A 8 -9.66 -6.90 14.72
N GLU A 9 -10.03 -7.59 15.80
CA GLU A 9 -10.60 -8.94 15.74
C GLU A 9 -11.89 -8.99 14.91
N ARG A 10 -12.71 -7.92 14.93
CA ARG A 10 -13.95 -7.81 14.11
C ARG A 10 -13.70 -7.73 12.60
N ILE A 11 -12.49 -7.39 12.21
CA ILE A 11 -12.09 -7.18 10.81
C ILE A 11 -10.92 -8.07 10.40
N ALA A 12 -10.48 -8.98 11.28
CA ALA A 12 -9.29 -9.80 11.08
C ALA A 12 -9.41 -10.72 9.86
N ASP A 13 -10.64 -11.12 9.52
CA ASP A 13 -11.01 -11.90 8.33
C ASP A 13 -10.66 -11.20 7.02
N SER A 14 -10.64 -9.86 7.04
CA SER A 14 -10.33 -9.03 5.87
C SER A 14 -8.82 -8.96 5.56
N PHE A 15 -7.97 -9.42 6.49
CA PHE A 15 -6.53 -9.43 6.32
C PHE A 15 -6.05 -10.70 5.59
N PRO A 16 -5.01 -10.60 4.76
CA PRO A 16 -4.42 -11.77 4.14
C PRO A 16 -3.81 -12.67 5.22
N ARG A 17 -4.02 -13.98 5.06
CA ARG A 17 -3.38 -14.98 5.92
C ARG A 17 -1.87 -14.84 5.79
N GLN A 18 -1.21 -14.52 6.90
CA GLN A 18 0.25 -14.43 6.96
C GLN A 18 0.84 -15.81 6.65
N ARG A 19 1.74 -15.88 5.67
CA ARG A 19 2.45 -17.12 5.30
C ARG A 19 3.93 -16.98 5.63
N GLY A 20 4.52 -18.05 6.17
CA GLY A 20 5.92 -18.10 6.59
C GLY A 20 6.17 -17.50 7.97
N ASN A 21 7.44 -17.29 8.31
CA ASN A 21 7.84 -16.66 9.56
C ASN A 21 7.64 -15.14 9.48
N VAL A 22 6.48 -14.65 9.92
CA VAL A 22 6.13 -13.24 9.87
C VAL A 22 6.33 -12.61 11.25
N THR A 23 7.33 -11.73 11.35
CA THR A 23 7.67 -11.04 12.61
C THR A 23 6.80 -9.83 12.93
N GLN A 24 5.99 -9.36 11.98
CA GLN A 24 5.24 -8.10 12.13
C GLN A 24 3.74 -8.34 12.19
N ASP A 25 3.14 -7.82 13.26
CA ASP A 25 1.71 -7.84 13.53
C ASP A 25 0.92 -6.92 12.57
N ASN A 26 -0.15 -7.46 11.98
CA ASN A 26 -1.05 -6.74 11.09
C ASN A 26 -1.73 -5.55 11.79
N LEU A 27 -2.06 -5.68 13.08
CA LEU A 27 -2.66 -4.59 13.87
C LEU A 27 -1.71 -3.38 13.94
N LYS A 28 -0.43 -3.64 14.18
CA LYS A 28 0.58 -2.57 14.25
C LYS A 28 0.73 -1.86 12.92
N ILE A 29 0.71 -2.61 11.83
CA ILE A 29 0.85 -2.08 10.47
C ILE A 29 -0.36 -1.25 10.06
N ILE A 30 -1.58 -1.75 10.29
CA ILE A 30 -2.78 -0.98 9.94
C ILE A 30 -2.86 0.31 10.77
N ASN A 31 -2.53 0.26 12.07
CA ASN A 31 -2.46 1.46 12.89
C ASN A 31 -1.43 2.48 12.39
N ALA A 32 -0.28 2.03 11.89
CA ALA A 32 0.71 2.91 11.27
C ALA A 32 0.19 3.56 9.97
N ILE A 33 -0.51 2.79 9.14
CA ILE A 33 -1.12 3.28 7.89
C ILE A 33 -2.21 4.31 8.22
N LEU A 34 -3.08 4.03 9.19
CA LEU A 34 -4.13 4.95 9.64
C LEU A 34 -3.54 6.24 10.21
N TYR A 35 -2.44 6.16 10.96
CA TYR A 35 -1.73 7.34 11.45
C TYR A 35 -1.26 8.23 10.30
N VAL A 36 -0.62 7.65 9.27
CA VAL A 36 -0.17 8.43 8.10
C VAL A 36 -1.37 9.02 7.34
N ALA A 37 -2.46 8.28 7.23
CA ALA A 37 -3.66 8.75 6.54
C ALA A 37 -4.38 9.89 7.26
N GLU A 38 -4.41 9.86 8.59
CA GLU A 38 -5.02 10.93 9.40
C GLU A 38 -4.15 12.18 9.46
N ASN A 39 -2.83 12.02 9.58
CA ASN A 39 -1.91 13.13 9.81
C ASN A 39 -1.31 13.71 8.51
N GLY A 40 -1.50 13.04 7.36
CA GLY A 40 -0.96 13.48 6.08
C GLY A 40 0.57 13.59 6.04
N CYS A 41 1.28 12.81 6.85
CA CYS A 41 2.72 12.95 7.02
C CYS A 41 3.53 12.07 6.05
N LYS A 42 4.80 12.43 5.81
CA LYS A 42 5.71 11.58 5.04
C LYS A 42 5.97 10.28 5.80
N TRP A 43 6.05 9.15 5.09
CA TRP A 43 6.39 7.84 5.70
C TRP A 43 7.67 7.87 6.53
N ARG A 44 8.68 8.63 6.12
CA ARG A 44 9.94 8.80 6.87
C ARG A 44 9.78 9.50 8.22
N SER A 45 8.69 10.24 8.39
CA SER A 45 8.33 10.93 9.64
C SER A 45 7.45 10.07 10.54
N LEU A 46 7.18 8.81 10.16
CA LEU A 46 6.40 7.90 10.98
C LEU A 46 7.08 7.70 12.35
N PRO A 47 6.35 7.86 13.47
CA PRO A 47 6.89 7.65 14.81
C PRO A 47 7.51 6.25 14.97
N LYS A 48 8.66 6.19 15.64
CA LYS A 48 9.42 4.92 15.85
C LYS A 48 8.62 3.86 16.62
N GLU A 49 7.61 4.25 17.39
CA GLU A 49 6.70 3.33 18.08
C GLU A 49 6.03 2.32 17.13
N PHE A 50 5.75 2.73 15.90
CA PHE A 50 5.16 1.87 14.88
C PHE A 50 6.17 0.88 14.28
N GLY A 51 7.47 1.16 14.39
CA GLY A 51 8.56 0.34 13.88
C GLY A 51 9.20 0.93 12.62
N ASN A 52 9.85 0.07 11.84
CA ASN A 52 10.58 0.50 10.64
C ASN A 52 9.59 0.95 9.55
N TRP A 53 9.62 2.26 9.23
CA TRP A 53 8.76 2.86 8.21
C TRP A 53 8.88 2.17 6.84
N HIS A 54 10.07 1.69 6.46
CA HIS A 54 10.29 1.07 5.15
C HIS A 54 9.57 -0.27 5.04
N SER A 55 9.59 -1.08 6.10
CA SER A 55 8.88 -2.35 6.16
C SER A 55 7.36 -2.15 6.11
N ILE A 56 6.85 -1.14 6.82
CA ILE A 56 5.44 -0.77 6.85
C ILE A 56 5.00 -0.30 5.46
N TYR A 57 5.74 0.63 4.85
CA TYR A 57 5.48 1.12 3.51
C TYR A 57 5.49 -0.01 2.48
N THR A 58 6.48 -0.90 2.53
CA THR A 58 6.57 -2.05 1.61
C THR A 58 5.36 -2.95 1.72
N ARG A 59 4.89 -3.23 2.94
CA ARG A 59 3.71 -4.06 3.15
C ARG A 59 2.43 -3.36 2.71
N MET A 60 2.27 -2.08 3.06
CA MET A 60 1.18 -1.22 2.60
C MET A 60 1.10 -1.22 1.07
N SER A 61 2.22 -0.99 0.37
CA SER A 61 2.28 -1.00 -1.09
C SER A 61 1.87 -2.36 -1.69
N ARG A 62 2.31 -3.47 -1.09
CA ARG A 62 1.87 -4.82 -1.50
C ARG A 62 0.38 -5.04 -1.27
N TRP A 63 -0.15 -4.60 -0.14
CA TRP A 63 -1.57 -4.73 0.18
C TRP A 63 -2.45 -3.86 -0.73
N SER A 64 -2.01 -2.64 -1.02
CA SER A 64 -2.64 -1.73 -1.98
C SER A 64 -2.74 -2.40 -3.35
N LYS A 65 -1.61 -2.89 -3.89
CA LYS A 65 -1.56 -3.55 -5.21
C LYS A 65 -2.46 -4.80 -5.30
N ASN A 66 -2.68 -5.48 -4.17
CA ASN A 66 -3.48 -6.71 -4.10
C ASN A 66 -4.94 -6.45 -3.69
N GLY A 67 -5.40 -5.19 -3.60
CA GLY A 67 -6.77 -4.84 -3.18
C GLY A 67 -7.10 -5.25 -1.73
N VAL A 68 -6.08 -5.48 -0.91
CA VAL A 68 -6.25 -5.82 0.51
C VAL A 68 -6.66 -4.57 1.29
N LEU A 69 -6.04 -3.42 1.03
CA LEU A 69 -6.38 -2.18 1.73
C LEU A 69 -7.82 -1.74 1.44
N ASP A 70 -8.30 -1.91 0.21
CA ASP A 70 -9.67 -1.55 -0.17
C ASP A 70 -10.69 -2.31 0.70
N ARG A 71 -10.51 -3.63 0.80
CA ARG A 71 -11.35 -4.51 1.63
C ARG A 71 -11.29 -4.13 3.12
N ILE A 72 -10.08 -3.86 3.63
CA ILE A 72 -9.89 -3.47 5.03
C ILE A 72 -10.58 -2.12 5.31
N PHE A 73 -10.40 -1.12 4.45
CA PHE A 73 -11.01 0.19 4.65
C PHE A 73 -12.52 0.18 4.51
N GLU A 74 -13.06 -0.56 3.54
CA GLU A 74 -14.49 -0.78 3.41
C GLU A 74 -15.06 -1.45 4.68
N ARG A 75 -14.37 -2.46 5.21
CA ARG A 75 -14.76 -3.13 6.46
C ARG A 75 -14.70 -2.18 7.65
N LEU A 76 -13.63 -1.38 7.78
CA LEU A 76 -13.47 -0.38 8.84
C LEU A 76 -14.59 0.67 8.82
N GLN A 77 -15.00 1.13 7.63
CA GLN A 77 -16.11 2.08 7.47
C GLN A 77 -17.44 1.43 7.83
N ARG A 78 -17.69 0.18 7.37
CA ARG A 78 -18.92 -0.57 7.67
C ARG A 78 -19.10 -0.79 9.17
N GLU A 79 -18.02 -1.14 9.86
CA GLU A 79 -17.98 -1.33 11.32
C GLU A 79 -17.95 -0.01 12.10
N ARG A 80 -17.98 1.15 11.41
CA ARG A 80 -17.89 2.50 11.99
C ARG A 80 -16.66 2.69 12.89
N LEU A 81 -15.57 2.00 12.57
CA LEU A 81 -14.31 2.07 13.32
C LEU A 81 -13.46 3.27 12.90
N ILE A 82 -13.73 3.83 11.73
CA ILE A 82 -13.10 5.05 11.22
C ILE A 82 -14.17 6.02 10.73
N SER A 83 -13.99 7.31 11.00
CA SER A 83 -14.89 8.39 10.56
C SER A 83 -14.43 9.05 9.26
N ILE A 84 -13.32 8.58 8.68
CA ILE A 84 -12.72 9.16 7.48
C ILE A 84 -13.28 8.46 6.25
N LYS A 85 -13.89 9.23 5.34
CA LYS A 85 -14.25 8.76 4.00
C LYS A 85 -12.97 8.63 3.18
N ILE A 86 -12.43 7.43 3.10
CA ILE A 86 -11.21 7.15 2.31
C ILE A 86 -11.64 7.03 0.85
N GLU A 87 -11.74 8.18 0.16
CA GLU A 87 -12.15 8.22 -1.24
C GLU A 87 -11.00 8.15 -2.23
N ALA A 88 -9.76 8.43 -1.80
CA ALA A 88 -8.52 8.16 -2.54
C ALA A 88 -7.30 8.42 -1.65
N PHE A 89 -6.43 7.42 -1.47
CA PHE A 89 -5.12 7.61 -0.85
C PHE A 89 -4.07 7.81 -1.96
N SER A 90 -4.10 8.98 -2.61
CA SER A 90 -3.06 9.36 -3.58
C SER A 90 -1.90 9.99 -2.82
N LEU A 91 -0.98 9.15 -2.32
CA LEU A 91 0.28 9.64 -1.78
C LEU A 91 1.21 9.92 -2.97
N ASP A 92 1.32 11.19 -3.34
CA ASP A 92 2.00 11.66 -4.53
C ASP A 92 3.48 11.22 -4.54
N SER A 93 3.77 10.21 -5.35
CA SER A 93 5.13 9.92 -5.75
C SER A 93 5.49 10.92 -6.84
N THR A 94 6.23 11.98 -6.50
CA THR A 94 6.82 12.85 -7.52
C THR A 94 7.88 12.06 -8.29
N ILE A 95 7.52 11.56 -9.47
CA ILE A 95 8.47 11.04 -10.47
C ILE A 95 8.88 12.23 -11.35
N VAL A 96 10.17 12.57 -11.32
CA VAL A 96 10.77 13.50 -12.29
C VAL A 96 11.44 12.65 -13.36
N LYS A 97 11.08 12.87 -14.63
CA LYS A 97 11.82 12.27 -15.76
C LYS A 97 13.23 12.81 -15.75
N VAL A 98 14.22 11.92 -15.64
CA VAL A 98 15.64 12.29 -15.75
C VAL A 98 16.01 12.32 -17.24
N HIS A 99 16.93 13.21 -17.62
CA HIS A 99 17.53 13.21 -18.95
C HIS A 99 18.13 11.81 -19.26
N PRO A 100 18.09 11.31 -20.51
CA PRO A 100 18.66 10.01 -20.88
C PRO A 100 20.09 9.80 -20.34
N ASP A 101 20.95 10.83 -20.38
CA ASP A 101 22.33 10.79 -19.86
C ASP A 101 22.45 10.67 -18.33
N GLY A 102 21.37 10.88 -17.57
CA GLY A 102 21.31 10.65 -16.13
C GLY A 102 20.79 9.26 -15.74
N THR A 103 20.40 8.44 -16.73
CA THR A 103 19.99 7.05 -16.49
C THR A 103 21.26 6.22 -16.35
N GLY A 104 21.61 5.87 -15.11
CA GLY A 104 22.83 5.11 -14.82
C GLY A 104 22.98 3.84 -15.66
N ALA A 105 24.24 3.40 -15.81
CA ALA A 105 24.66 2.30 -16.68
C ALA A 105 23.77 1.04 -16.57
N LEU A 106 23.42 0.47 -17.73
CA LEU A 106 22.71 -0.80 -17.86
C LEU A 106 23.43 -1.88 -17.03
N LYS A 107 22.73 -2.47 -16.05
CA LYS A 107 23.21 -3.69 -15.38
C LYS A 107 23.35 -4.77 -16.44
N LYS A 108 24.52 -5.38 -16.57
CA LYS A 108 24.75 -6.52 -17.47
C LYS A 108 23.71 -7.61 -17.20
N LEU A 109 22.87 -7.81 -18.18
CA LEU A 109 21.89 -8.86 -18.29
C LEU A 109 22.59 -10.11 -18.85
N VAL A 110 22.79 -11.11 -18.00
CA VAL A 110 23.10 -12.46 -18.46
C VAL A 110 21.80 -12.98 -19.07
N HIS A 111 21.80 -13.16 -20.38
CA HIS A 111 20.61 -13.46 -21.17
C HIS A 111 20.29 -14.96 -21.09
N ASN A 112 19.15 -15.33 -20.49
CA ASN A 112 18.44 -16.56 -20.84
C ASN A 112 17.25 -16.14 -21.73
N PRO A 113 17.07 -16.73 -22.93
CA PRO A 113 15.99 -16.34 -23.83
C PRO A 113 14.70 -17.07 -23.46
N SER A 114 13.71 -16.33 -22.96
CA SER A 114 12.29 -16.69 -23.11
C SER A 114 11.44 -15.42 -23.00
N GLU A 115 10.68 -15.18 -24.07
CA GLU A 115 9.53 -14.27 -24.21
C GLU A 115 9.79 -12.77 -24.48
N ASN A 116 9.09 -12.29 -25.51
CA ASN A 116 9.06 -10.92 -26.02
C ASN A 116 8.71 -9.88 -24.93
N PRO A 117 9.31 -8.68 -24.95
CA PRO A 117 8.76 -7.55 -24.21
C PRO A 117 7.48 -7.07 -24.90
N GLY A 118 6.33 -7.38 -24.31
CA GLY A 118 5.08 -6.68 -24.61
C GLY A 118 5.20 -5.21 -24.18
N ALA A 119 4.61 -4.32 -24.99
CA ALA A 119 4.62 -2.87 -24.82
C ALA A 119 4.46 -2.43 -23.35
N ASP A 120 5.28 -1.45 -22.94
CA ASP A 120 5.25 -0.84 -21.61
C ASP A 120 3.83 -0.40 -21.24
N GLY A 121 3.17 -1.19 -20.41
CA GLY A 121 1.83 -0.89 -19.91
C GLY A 121 1.83 0.34 -19.01
N GLN A 122 0.68 1.02 -18.92
CA GLN A 122 0.49 2.16 -18.04
C GLN A 122 1.00 1.88 -16.60
N PRO A 123 1.59 2.89 -15.92
CA PRO A 123 1.95 2.78 -14.52
C PRO A 123 0.72 2.44 -13.66
N LYS A 124 0.74 1.26 -13.02
CA LYS A 124 -0.33 0.74 -12.15
C LYS A 124 -0.44 1.46 -10.79
N PHE A 125 0.05 2.70 -10.69
CA PHE A 125 0.13 3.47 -9.45
C PHE A 125 -1.09 4.34 -9.18
N ILE A 126 -2.01 4.43 -10.13
CA ILE A 126 -3.26 5.16 -9.94
C ILE A 126 -4.26 4.22 -9.28
N TRP A 127 -4.48 4.43 -7.98
CA TRP A 127 -5.68 3.93 -7.32
C TRP A 127 -6.85 4.76 -7.87
N LEU A 128 -7.72 4.14 -8.66
CA LEU A 128 -8.98 4.68 -9.12
C LEU A 128 -10.06 3.65 -8.77
N PRO A 129 -11.17 4.04 -8.14
CA PRO A 129 -12.30 3.13 -7.97
C PRO A 129 -12.76 2.68 -9.36
N ARG A 130 -12.92 1.38 -9.53
CA ARG A 130 -13.49 0.79 -10.74
C ARG A 130 -14.93 1.31 -10.85
N GLN A 131 -15.15 2.29 -11.72
CA GLN A 131 -16.48 2.81 -11.98
C GLN A 131 -17.36 1.63 -12.44
N PRO A 132 -18.53 1.39 -11.83
CA PRO A 132 -19.49 0.49 -12.43
C PRO A 132 -19.91 1.10 -13.77
N ASN A 133 -19.81 0.30 -14.84
CA ASN A 133 -20.24 0.71 -16.18
C ASN A 133 -21.65 1.33 -16.10
N ALA A 134 -21.75 2.62 -16.34
CA ALA A 134 -23.03 3.28 -16.59
C ALA A 134 -23.59 2.70 -17.89
N ARG A 135 -24.80 2.12 -17.81
CA ARG A 135 -25.64 1.82 -18.96
C ARG A 135 -26.39 3.07 -19.38
#